data_AF-R9A3K5-F1
#
_entry.id   AF-R9A3K5-F1
#
_cell.length_a   1.000
_cell.length_b   1.000
_cell.length_c   1.000
_cell.angle_alpha   90.00
_cell.angle_beta   90.00
_cell.angle_gamma   90.00
#
_symmetry.space_group_name_H-M   'P 1'
#
loop_
_entity.id
_entity.type
_entity.pdbx_description
1 polymer ?
#
loop_
_entity_poly.entity_id
_entity_poly.type
_entity_poly.pdbx_seq_one_letter_code
_entity_poly.pdbx_strand_id
1 'polypeptide(L)'
;MFLKIKKEKTNNPSIPFSSIMLFYFLLLIFHIFSAMIWVGGMIFYVIVVIPVIRNPELKDQKLRLLQLTALQFRNISYFVFLVFVISGIGLLYNKGYFESNGALLTTNIGYMFLAKIGLFTILFLSSLYHDFVTGPKTFIYLESDPIQYERYRKTSAFFGRFNLLVSVSIALLGILASRGFSLF
;
A
#
# COMPACT_ATOMS: atom_id res chain seq x y z
N MET A 1 -38.90 -19.75 50.65
CA MET A 1 -37.54 -20.28 50.92
C MET A 1 -36.72 -20.10 49.65
N PHE A 2 -35.53 -19.53 49.80
CA PHE A 2 -34.68 -18.93 48.77
C PHE A 2 -34.32 -19.88 47.62
N LEU A 3 -34.14 -19.33 46.42
CA LEU A 3 -32.87 -19.41 45.67
C LEU A 3 -32.87 -18.39 44.51
N LYS A 4 -32.34 -17.22 44.83
CA LYS A 4 -31.98 -16.14 43.92
C LYS A 4 -30.72 -16.57 43.18
N ILE A 5 -30.84 -17.10 41.97
CA ILE A 5 -29.68 -17.43 41.13
C ILE A 5 -28.98 -16.11 40.76
N LYS A 6 -27.78 -15.99 41.31
CA LYS A 6 -26.84 -14.89 41.21
C LYS A 6 -26.51 -14.65 39.73
N LYS A 7 -27.00 -13.53 39.19
CA LYS A 7 -26.60 -13.01 37.88
C LYS A 7 -25.13 -12.58 38.01
N GLU A 8 -24.23 -13.46 37.62
CA GLU A 8 -22.80 -13.23 37.63
C GLU A 8 -22.50 -12.16 36.57
N LYS A 9 -22.27 -10.94 37.05
CA LYS A 9 -21.91 -9.78 36.25
C LYS A 9 -20.48 -10.00 35.79
N THR A 10 -20.32 -10.65 34.64
CA THR A 10 -19.06 -10.68 33.92
C THR A 10 -18.74 -9.24 33.52
N ASN A 11 -17.86 -8.60 34.29
CA ASN A 11 -17.29 -7.29 34.00
C ASN A 11 -16.33 -7.41 32.81
N ASN A 12 -16.83 -7.83 31.65
CA ASN A 12 -16.17 -7.55 30.40
C ASN A 12 -16.56 -6.10 30.06
N PRO A 13 -15.63 -5.15 29.88
CA PRO A 13 -16.02 -3.86 29.32
C PRO A 13 -16.59 -4.15 27.94
N SER A 14 -17.92 -4.22 27.86
CA SER A 14 -18.65 -4.32 26.61
C SER A 14 -18.37 -3.02 25.88
N ILE A 15 -17.31 -3.00 25.08
CA ILE A 15 -17.03 -1.91 24.14
C ILE A 15 -18.36 -1.68 23.42
N PRO A 16 -18.98 -0.49 23.55
CA PRO A 16 -20.33 -0.31 23.03
C PRO A 16 -20.29 -0.57 21.53
N PHE A 17 -21.35 -1.19 20.99
CA PHE A 17 -21.45 -1.56 19.58
C PHE A 17 -21.08 -0.39 18.63
N SER A 18 -21.38 0.84 19.05
CA SER A 18 -20.97 2.08 18.38
C SER A 18 -19.45 2.26 18.27
N SER A 19 -18.68 1.88 19.30
CA SER A 19 -17.22 2.01 19.33
C SER A 19 -16.54 1.00 18.41
N ILE A 20 -17.05 -0.23 18.30
CA ILE A 20 -16.54 -1.24 17.37
C ILE A 20 -16.77 -0.77 15.92
N MET A 21 -17.98 -0.28 15.64
CA MET A 21 -18.32 0.25 14.33
C MET A 21 -17.49 1.48 13.96
N LEU A 22 -17.29 2.41 14.90
CA LEU A 22 -16.42 3.58 14.71
C LEU A 22 -14.97 3.18 14.41
N PHE A 23 -14.42 2.23 15.16
CA PHE A 23 -13.06 1.75 14.96
C PHE A 23 -12.88 1.13 13.57
N TYR A 24 -13.82 0.28 13.15
CA TYR A 24 -13.83 -0.29 11.80
C TYR A 24 -13.83 0.79 10.72
N PHE A 25 -14.68 1.81 10.84
CA PHE A 25 -14.74 2.90 9.87
C PHE A 25 -13.45 3.72 9.83
N LEU A 26 -12.84 4.01 10.98
CA LEU A 26 -11.56 4.71 11.03
C LEU A 26 -10.46 3.91 10.32
N LEU A 27 -10.36 2.61 10.58
CA LEU A 27 -9.41 1.75 9.87
C LEU A 27 -9.66 1.75 8.36
N LEU A 28 -10.93 1.67 7.94
CA LEU A 28 -11.30 1.70 6.53
C LEU A 28 -10.91 3.02 5.86
N ILE A 29 -11.18 4.15 6.52
CA ILE A 29 -10.79 5.49 6.05
C ILE A 29 -9.27 5.54 5.88
N PHE A 30 -8.49 5.20 6.92
CA PHE A 30 -7.03 5.22 6.83
C PHE A 30 -6.50 4.28 5.74
N HIS A 31 -7.08 3.09 5.58
CA HIS A 31 -6.68 2.15 4.54
C HIS A 31 -6.90 2.71 3.14
N ILE A 32 -8.08 3.27 2.89
CA ILE A 32 -8.44 3.84 1.59
C ILE A 32 -7.60 5.09 1.29
N PHE A 33 -7.44 5.99 2.26
CA PHE A 33 -6.60 7.18 2.09
C PHE A 33 -5.14 6.82 1.81
N SER A 34 -4.58 5.83 2.52
CA SER A 34 -3.25 5.31 2.21
C SER A 34 -3.16 4.78 0.78
N ALA A 35 -4.15 4.00 0.33
CA ALA A 35 -4.20 3.53 -1.06
C ALA A 35 -4.28 4.69 -2.06
N MET A 36 -5.09 5.70 -1.79
CA MET A 36 -5.26 6.88 -2.64
C MET A 36 -3.97 7.69 -2.75
N ILE A 37 -3.28 7.94 -1.63
CA ILE A 37 -2.01 8.68 -1.63
C ILE A 37 -0.95 7.92 -2.42
N TRP A 38 -0.85 6.61 -2.23
CA TRP A 38 0.15 5.78 -2.92
C TRP A 38 -0.14 5.68 -4.43
N VAL A 39 -1.32 5.18 -4.80
CA VAL A 39 -1.71 4.99 -6.22
C VAL A 39 -1.80 6.34 -6.93
N GLY A 40 -2.47 7.31 -6.31
CA GLY A 40 -2.62 8.66 -6.83
C GLY A 40 -1.29 9.39 -6.98
N GLY A 41 -0.37 9.24 -6.02
CA GLY A 41 0.97 9.81 -6.11
C GLY A 41 1.79 9.25 -7.28
N MET A 42 1.73 7.94 -7.51
CA MET A 42 2.39 7.30 -8.66
C MET A 42 1.79 7.75 -9.99
N ILE A 43 0.46 7.85 -10.07
CA ILE A 43 -0.24 8.36 -11.26
C ILE A 43 0.12 9.83 -11.51
N PHE A 44 0.07 10.68 -10.48
CA PHE A 44 0.45 12.08 -10.55
C PHE A 44 1.90 12.26 -11.02
N TYR A 45 2.82 11.45 -10.49
CA TYR A 45 4.21 11.46 -10.91
C TYR A 45 4.36 11.17 -12.41
N VAL A 46 3.71 10.13 -12.91
CA VAL A 46 3.81 9.73 -14.33
C VAL A 46 3.11 10.71 -15.27
N ILE A 47 1.92 11.20 -14.91
CA ILE A 47 1.08 12.03 -15.79
C ILE A 47 1.43 13.51 -15.71
N VAL A 48 1.87 14.01 -14.56
CA VAL A 48 2.12 15.45 -14.35
C VAL A 48 3.61 15.75 -14.23
N VAL A 49 4.30 15.09 -13.30
CA VAL A 49 5.70 15.43 -12.99
C VAL A 49 6.64 15.09 -14.16
N ILE A 50 6.50 13.90 -14.76
CA ILE A 50 7.36 13.48 -15.89
C ILE A 50 7.20 14.41 -17.10
N PRO A 51 6.00 14.80 -17.56
CA PRO A 51 5.85 15.78 -18.64
C PRO A 51 6.44 17.15 -18.32
N VAL A 52 6.23 17.67 -17.11
CA VAL A 52 6.80 18.97 -16.70
C VAL A 52 8.33 18.94 -16.79
N ILE A 53 8.95 17.88 -16.27
CA ILE A 53 10.42 17.73 -16.26
C ILE A 53 11.00 17.43 -17.67
N ARG A 54 10.16 17.14 -18.67
CA ARG A 54 10.58 17.02 -20.07
C ARG A 54 10.68 18.37 -20.79
N ASN A 55 10.19 19.47 -20.19
CA ASN A 55 10.35 20.81 -20.75
C ASN A 55 11.85 21.14 -20.93
N PRO A 56 12.31 21.52 -22.14
CA PRO A 56 13.69 21.93 -22.39
C PRO A 56 14.22 23.03 -21.47
N GLU A 57 13.35 23.93 -20.99
CA GLU A 57 13.70 25.01 -20.06
C GLU A 57 14.25 24.50 -18.71
N LEU A 58 13.88 23.28 -18.32
CA LEU A 58 14.27 22.67 -17.04
C LEU A 58 15.46 21.71 -17.16
N LYS A 59 16.19 21.72 -18.27
CA LYS A 59 17.25 20.74 -18.57
C LYS A 59 18.28 20.62 -17.45
N ASP A 60 18.68 21.74 -16.86
CA ASP A 60 19.73 21.78 -15.84
C ASP A 60 19.21 21.39 -14.45
N GLN A 61 17.93 21.66 -14.15
CA GLN A 61 17.33 21.34 -12.84
C GLN A 61 16.67 19.95 -12.82
N LYS A 62 16.42 19.36 -13.99
CA LYS A 62 15.69 18.10 -14.19
C LYS A 62 16.10 16.98 -13.26
N LEU A 63 17.39 16.66 -13.19
CA LEU A 63 17.88 15.54 -12.39
C LEU A 63 17.72 15.82 -10.90
N ARG A 64 17.97 17.06 -10.47
CA ARG A 64 17.80 17.48 -9.08
C ARG A 64 16.34 17.44 -8.65
N LEU A 65 15.43 17.93 -9.49
CA LEU A 65 13.98 17.88 -9.24
C LEU A 65 13.48 16.43 -9.13
N LEU A 66 13.90 15.55 -10.04
CA LEU A 66 13.58 14.12 -9.97
C LEU A 66 14.08 13.49 -8.67
N GLN A 67 15.33 13.76 -8.29
CA GLN A 67 15.93 13.23 -7.07
C GLN A 67 15.16 13.68 -5.82
N LEU A 68 14.95 14.98 -5.66
CA LEU A 68 14.27 15.54 -4.48
C LEU A 68 12.83 15.06 -4.39
N THR A 69 12.12 15.03 -5.52
CA THR A 69 10.74 14.52 -5.58
C THR A 69 10.69 13.04 -5.22
N ALA A 70 11.60 12.22 -5.74
CA ALA A 70 11.66 10.80 -5.45
C ALA A 70 11.99 10.53 -3.98
N LEU A 71 12.95 11.27 -3.40
CA LEU A 71 13.31 11.14 -1.98
C LEU A 71 12.16 11.54 -1.05
N GLN A 72 11.46 12.64 -1.38
CA GLN A 72 10.31 13.09 -0.60
C GLN A 72 9.16 12.07 -0.69
N PHE A 73 8.87 11.58 -1.91
CA PHE A 73 7.84 10.58 -2.11
C PHE A 73 8.16 9.28 -1.35
N ARG A 74 9.42 8.81 -1.39
CA ARG A 74 9.89 7.64 -0.61
C ARG A 74 9.63 7.80 0.89
N ASN A 75 10.00 8.95 1.47
CA ASN A 75 9.82 9.19 2.89
C ASN A 75 8.34 9.14 3.31
N ILE A 76 7.46 9.77 2.53
CA ILE A 76 6.01 9.74 2.75
C ILE A 76 5.48 8.30 2.59
N SER A 77 6.00 7.57 1.61
CA SER A 77 5.54 6.22 1.26
C SER A 77 5.75 5.21 2.38
N TYR A 78 6.84 5.30 3.15
CA TYR A 78 7.04 4.41 4.30
C TYR A 78 5.97 4.61 5.38
N PHE A 79 5.59 5.86 5.65
CA PHE A 79 4.50 6.15 6.57
C PHE A 79 3.17 5.64 6.02
N VAL A 80 2.89 5.89 4.74
CA VAL A 80 1.67 5.42 4.06
C VAL A 80 1.57 3.90 4.08
N PHE A 81 2.67 3.17 3.82
CA PHE A 81 2.72 1.72 3.87
C PHE A 81 2.51 1.17 5.27
N LEU A 82 3.10 1.78 6.30
CA LEU A 82 2.87 1.38 7.68
C LEU A 82 1.38 1.47 8.03
N VAL A 83 0.75 2.60 7.72
CA VAL A 83 -0.70 2.80 7.93
C VAL A 83 -1.51 1.82 7.09
N PHE A 84 -1.12 1.56 5.83
CA PHE A 84 -1.81 0.63 4.93
C PHE A 84 -1.81 -0.81 5.46
N VAL A 85 -0.67 -1.29 5.97
CA VAL A 85 -0.54 -2.64 6.56
C VAL A 85 -1.34 -2.74 7.86
N ILE A 86 -1.15 -1.81 8.79
CA ILE A 86 -1.84 -1.83 10.10
C ILE A 86 -3.36 -1.78 9.90
N SER A 87 -3.83 -0.88 9.06
CA SER A 87 -5.26 -0.75 8.74
C SER A 87 -5.81 -1.99 8.03
N GLY A 88 -5.06 -2.57 7.09
CA GLY A 88 -5.45 -3.80 6.38
C GLY A 88 -5.59 -5.01 7.31
N ILE A 89 -4.61 -5.22 8.20
CA ILE A 89 -4.66 -6.28 9.21
C ILE A 89 -5.83 -6.05 10.17
N GLY A 90 -6.02 -4.82 10.64
CA GLY A 90 -7.15 -4.47 11.51
C GLY A 90 -8.52 -4.71 10.87
N LEU A 91 -8.66 -4.45 9.56
CA LEU A 91 -9.89 -4.74 8.82
C LEU A 91 -10.15 -6.25 8.68
N LEU A 92 -9.12 -7.05 8.42
CA LEU A 92 -9.24 -8.51 8.37
C LEU A 92 -9.60 -9.10 9.73
N TYR A 93 -9.01 -8.57 10.80
CA TYR A 93 -9.33 -8.95 12.18
C TYR A 93 -10.78 -8.64 12.55
N ASN A 94 -11.26 -7.42 12.26
CA ASN A 94 -12.66 -7.05 12.53
C ASN A 94 -13.67 -7.86 11.69
N LYS A 95 -13.25 -8.41 10.54
CA LYS A 95 -14.09 -9.29 9.71
C LYS A 95 -14.01 -10.77 10.13
N GLY A 96 -13.26 -11.13 11.17
CA GLY A 96 -13.16 -12.50 11.68
C GLY A 96 -12.30 -13.44 10.82
N TYR A 97 -11.51 -12.94 9.86
CA TYR A 97 -10.71 -13.82 8.98
C TYR A 97 -9.53 -14.49 9.70
N PHE A 98 -9.14 -14.00 10.88
CA PHE A 98 -8.10 -14.62 11.73
C PHE A 98 -8.67 -15.60 12.77
N GLU A 99 -9.99 -15.84 12.78
CA GLU A 99 -10.59 -16.81 13.69
C GLU A 99 -10.24 -18.25 13.30
N SER A 100 -10.36 -19.18 14.25
CA SER A 100 -9.89 -20.57 14.16
C SER A 100 -10.45 -21.38 12.98
N ASN A 101 -11.50 -20.89 12.34
CA ASN A 101 -12.16 -21.56 11.21
C ASN A 101 -11.34 -21.49 9.91
N GLY A 102 -10.22 -20.75 9.90
CA GLY A 102 -9.35 -20.68 8.74
C GLY A 102 -10.02 -20.08 7.50
N ALA A 103 -11.02 -19.20 7.70
CA ALA A 103 -11.84 -18.59 6.63
C ALA A 103 -10.99 -17.96 5.51
N LEU A 104 -9.79 -17.49 5.86
CA LEU A 104 -8.80 -16.92 4.97
C LEU A 104 -8.28 -17.94 3.93
N LEU A 105 -8.18 -19.22 4.31
CA LEU A 105 -7.67 -20.32 3.49
C LEU A 105 -8.77 -21.26 2.96
N THR A 106 -10.02 -21.08 3.38
CA THR A 106 -11.14 -21.97 3.02
C THR A 106 -12.20 -21.30 2.16
N THR A 107 -12.23 -19.96 2.10
CA THR A 107 -13.23 -19.22 1.33
C THR A 107 -12.61 -18.56 0.10
N ASN A 108 -13.39 -18.49 -0.98
CA ASN A 108 -12.99 -17.83 -2.22
C ASN A 108 -12.61 -16.35 -2.02
N ILE A 109 -13.36 -15.64 -1.15
CA ILE A 109 -13.05 -14.27 -0.74
C ILE A 109 -11.76 -14.21 0.09
N GLY A 110 -11.49 -15.22 0.93
CA GLY A 110 -10.22 -15.38 1.64
C GLY A 110 -9.02 -15.46 0.71
N TYR A 111 -9.11 -16.25 -0.36
CA TYR A 111 -8.06 -16.33 -1.39
C TYR A 111 -7.83 -14.99 -2.10
N MET A 112 -8.86 -14.19 -2.33
CA MET A 112 -8.67 -12.82 -2.85
C MET A 112 -7.89 -11.93 -1.88
N PHE A 113 -8.16 -12.03 -0.57
CA PHE A 113 -7.39 -11.29 0.42
C PHE A 113 -5.93 -11.76 0.45
N LEU A 114 -5.66 -13.07 0.34
CA LEU A 114 -4.31 -13.60 0.20
C LEU A 114 -3.61 -13.09 -1.06
N ALA A 115 -4.31 -13.08 -2.19
CA ALA A 115 -3.77 -12.54 -3.43
C ALA A 115 -3.41 -11.06 -3.27
N LYS A 116 -4.25 -10.25 -2.62
CA LYS A 116 -3.92 -8.85 -2.30
C LYS A 116 -2.70 -8.72 -1.40
N ILE A 117 -2.59 -9.54 -0.35
CA ILE A 117 -1.44 -9.53 0.56
C ILE A 117 -0.17 -9.95 -0.19
N GLY A 118 -0.22 -11.00 -1.01
CA GLY A 118 0.90 -11.45 -1.83
C GLY A 118 1.36 -10.37 -2.82
N LEU A 119 0.42 -9.75 -3.54
CA LEU A 119 0.73 -8.62 -4.44
C LEU A 119 1.31 -7.43 -3.69
N PHE A 120 0.79 -7.10 -2.51
CA PHE A 120 1.35 -6.03 -1.68
C PHE A 120 2.77 -6.35 -1.23
N THR A 121 3.05 -7.59 -0.83
CA THR A 121 4.40 -8.04 -0.47
C THR A 121 5.37 -7.92 -1.66
N ILE A 122 4.95 -8.34 -2.85
CA ILE A 122 5.74 -8.19 -4.09
C ILE A 122 6.02 -6.70 -4.36
N LEU A 123 5.00 -5.86 -4.27
CA LEU A 123 5.12 -4.41 -4.44
C LEU A 123 6.07 -3.80 -3.41
N PHE A 124 5.95 -4.19 -2.14
CA PHE A 124 6.76 -3.65 -1.06
C PHE A 124 8.23 -4.02 -1.24
N LEU A 125 8.54 -5.30 -1.51
CA LEU A 125 9.91 -5.76 -1.77
C LEU A 125 10.49 -5.11 -3.04
N SER A 126 9.69 -5.01 -4.10
CA SER A 126 10.05 -4.31 -5.34
C SER A 126 10.36 -2.83 -5.09
N SER A 127 9.58 -2.16 -4.25
CA SER A 127 9.79 -0.75 -3.87
C SER A 127 11.06 -0.57 -3.04
N LEU A 128 11.30 -1.45 -2.05
CA LEU A 128 12.56 -1.42 -1.29
C LEU A 128 13.78 -1.64 -2.21
N TYR A 129 13.72 -2.63 -3.09
CA TYR A 129 14.80 -2.88 -4.05
C TYR A 129 15.06 -1.65 -4.92
N HIS A 130 13.99 -1.03 -5.43
CA HIS A 130 14.10 0.19 -6.23
C HIS A 130 14.75 1.34 -5.45
N ASP A 131 14.31 1.56 -4.21
CA ASP A 131 14.70 2.73 -3.41
C ASP A 131 16.12 2.67 -2.87
N PHE A 132 16.64 1.47 -2.62
CA PHE A 132 17.98 1.27 -2.07
C PHE A 132 19.02 0.87 -3.12
N VAL A 133 18.62 0.25 -4.23
CA VAL A 133 19.57 -0.25 -5.23
C VAL A 133 19.58 0.60 -6.49
N THR A 134 18.44 0.77 -7.16
CA THR A 134 18.42 1.43 -8.47
C THR A 134 18.48 2.94 -8.34
N GLY A 135 17.74 3.53 -7.38
CA GLY A 135 17.72 4.97 -7.14
C GLY A 135 19.10 5.58 -6.89
N PRO A 136 19.86 5.15 -5.86
CA PRO A 136 21.17 5.72 -5.54
C PRO A 136 22.19 5.53 -6.68
N LYS A 137 22.18 4.37 -7.33
CA LYS A 137 23.12 4.06 -8.42
C LYS A 137 22.92 4.95 -9.65
N THR A 138 21.69 5.36 -9.95
CA THR A 138 21.45 6.29 -11.07
C THR A 138 22.14 7.64 -10.86
N PHE A 139 22.27 8.11 -9.62
CA PHE A 139 22.94 9.38 -9.33
C PHE A 139 24.47 9.22 -9.21
N ILE A 140 24.96 8.07 -8.74
CA ILE A 140 26.40 7.79 -8.63
C ILE A 140 27.07 7.69 -10.02
N TYR A 141 26.40 7.03 -10.98
CA TYR A 141 26.97 6.83 -12.32
C TYR A 141 26.75 8.01 -13.28
N LEU A 142 26.08 9.07 -12.83
CA LEU A 142 25.70 10.19 -13.68
C LEU A 142 26.89 10.84 -14.40
N GLU A 143 27.99 11.05 -13.67
CA GLU A 143 29.20 11.72 -14.18
C GLU A 143 30.33 10.74 -14.53
N SER A 144 30.27 9.51 -14.00
CA SER A 144 31.38 8.54 -14.12
C SER A 144 31.22 7.56 -15.28
N ASP A 145 30.00 7.15 -15.63
CA ASP A 145 29.76 6.17 -16.70
C ASP A 145 28.38 6.37 -17.37
N PRO A 146 28.33 6.98 -18.57
CA PRO A 146 27.09 7.23 -19.31
C PRO A 146 26.32 5.96 -19.68
N ILE A 147 27.00 4.84 -19.91
CA ILE A 147 26.38 3.56 -20.31
C ILE A 147 25.64 2.97 -19.11
N GLN A 148 26.29 2.95 -17.96
CA GLN A 148 25.71 2.45 -16.72
C GLN A 148 24.60 3.36 -16.21
N TYR A 149 24.73 4.69 -16.35
CA TYR A 149 23.66 5.65 -16.07
C TYR A 149 22.37 5.31 -16.83
N GLU A 150 22.45 5.16 -18.16
CA GLU A 150 21.27 4.85 -18.99
C GLU A 150 20.65 3.50 -18.62
N ARG A 151 21.47 2.49 -18.28
CA ARG A 151 20.99 1.18 -17.83
C ARG A 151 20.22 1.28 -16.52
N TYR A 152 20.78 1.91 -15.49
CA TYR A 152 20.10 2.06 -14.19
C TYR A 152 18.87 2.96 -14.27
N ARG A 153 18.90 3.99 -15.11
CA ARG A 153 17.74 4.86 -15.38
C ARG A 153 16.58 4.09 -16.00
N LYS A 154 16.84 3.26 -17.03
CA LYS A 154 15.80 2.43 -17.66
C LYS A 154 15.23 1.40 -16.68
N THR A 155 16.09 0.77 -15.87
CA THR A 155 15.67 -0.18 -14.84
C THR A 155 14.82 0.51 -13.77
N SER A 156 15.22 1.69 -13.26
CA SER A 156 14.42 2.48 -12.31
C SER A 156 13.04 2.83 -12.89
N ALA A 157 12.99 3.28 -14.14
CA ALA A 157 11.73 3.57 -14.82
C ALA A 157 10.82 2.33 -14.98
N PHE A 158 11.41 1.15 -15.24
CA PHE A 158 10.68 -0.12 -15.30
C PHE A 158 10.05 -0.47 -13.95
N PHE A 159 10.82 -0.43 -12.87
CA PHE A 159 10.32 -0.71 -11.51
C PHE A 159 9.21 0.25 -11.09
N GLY A 160 9.32 1.54 -11.42
CA GLY A 160 8.24 2.51 -11.18
C GLY A 160 6.93 2.13 -11.89
N ARG A 161 6.99 1.72 -13.16
CA ARG A 161 5.81 1.27 -13.92
C ARG A 161 5.26 -0.06 -13.40
N PHE A 162 6.14 -1.00 -13.09
CA PHE A 162 5.77 -2.28 -12.52
C PHE A 162 5.02 -2.09 -11.19
N ASN A 163 5.56 -1.28 -10.28
CA ASN A 163 4.90 -0.98 -9.01
C ASN A 163 3.56 -0.28 -9.22
N LEU A 164 3.44 0.65 -10.17
CA LEU A 164 2.15 1.27 -10.51
C LEU A 164 1.13 0.21 -10.95
N LEU A 165 1.50 -0.68 -11.88
CA LEU A 165 0.61 -1.74 -12.37
C LEU A 165 0.17 -2.67 -11.23
N VAL A 166 1.10 -3.13 -10.41
CA VAL A 166 0.77 -3.97 -9.24
C VAL A 166 -0.15 -3.23 -8.27
N SER A 167 0.09 -1.94 -8.02
CA SER A 167 -0.74 -1.11 -7.13
C SER A 167 -2.17 -0.99 -7.64
N VAL A 168 -2.36 -0.76 -8.94
CA VAL A 168 -3.67 -0.68 -9.57
C VAL A 168 -4.38 -2.04 -9.48
N SER A 169 -3.68 -3.14 -9.73
CA SER A 169 -4.25 -4.50 -9.56
C SER A 169 -4.73 -4.74 -8.12
N ILE A 170 -3.94 -4.36 -7.11
CA ILE A 170 -4.34 -4.45 -5.70
C ILE A 170 -5.60 -3.62 -5.44
N ALA A 171 -5.67 -2.40 -5.96
CA ALA A 171 -6.84 -1.54 -5.80
C ALA A 171 -8.10 -2.16 -6.43
N LEU A 172 -8.00 -2.67 -7.66
CA LEU A 172 -9.10 -3.35 -8.37
C LEU A 172 -9.60 -4.58 -7.61
N LEU A 173 -8.69 -5.45 -7.15
CA LEU A 173 -9.06 -6.59 -6.31
C LEU A 173 -9.77 -6.15 -5.03
N GLY A 174 -9.39 -5.00 -4.47
CA GLY A 174 -10.05 -4.43 -3.30
C GLY A 174 -11.49 -4.00 -3.55
N ILE A 175 -11.73 -3.36 -4.69
CA ILE A 175 -13.08 -2.96 -5.10
C ILE A 175 -13.95 -4.20 -5.34
N LEU A 176 -13.43 -5.20 -6.06
CA LEU A 176 -14.13 -6.45 -6.33
C LEU A 176 -14.49 -7.20 -5.05
N ALA A 177 -13.52 -7.38 -4.14
CA ALA A 177 -13.74 -8.02 -2.85
C ALA A 177 -14.75 -7.25 -1.98
N SER A 178 -14.76 -5.90 -2.05
CA SER A 178 -15.75 -5.08 -1.35
C SER A 178 -17.17 -5.22 -1.89
N ARG A 179 -17.33 -5.67 -3.15
CA ARG A 179 -18.64 -5.90 -3.78
C ARG A 179 -19.10 -7.36 -3.67
N GLY A 180 -18.32 -8.21 -3.02
CA GLY A 180 -18.61 -9.64 -2.86
C GLY A 180 -18.31 -10.48 -4.10
N PHE A 181 -17.63 -9.92 -5.12
CA PHE A 181 -17.17 -10.68 -6.27
C PHE A 181 -15.90 -11.45 -5.91
N SER A 182 -15.86 -12.74 -6.25
CA SER A 182 -14.66 -13.56 -6.20
C SER A 182 -14.17 -13.92 -7.60
N LEU A 183 -12.84 -13.86 -7.81
CA LEU A 183 -12.17 -14.37 -9.00
C LEU A 183 -11.74 -15.85 -8.88
N PHE A 184 -11.88 -16.40 -7.68
CA PHE A 184 -11.60 -17.80 -7.35
C PHE A 184 -12.90 -18.50 -6.98
#